data_AF-A0A7C1HCX2-F1
#
_entry.id   AF-A0A7C1HCX2-F1
#
_cell.length_a   1.000
_cell.length_b   1.000
_cell.length_c   1.000
_cell.angle_alpha   90.00
_cell.angle_beta   90.00
_cell.angle_gamma   90.00
#
_symmetry.space_group_name_H-M   'P 1'
#
loop_
_entity.id
_entity.type
_entity.pdbx_description
1 polymer ?
#
loop_
_entity_poly.entity_id
_entity_poly.type
_entity_poly.pdbx_seq_one_letter_code
_entity_poly.pdbx_strand_id
1 'polypeptide(L)'
;MAWPGGPYTNYVRIYVPNGAKLTGARLAKNGFELQDIFGEVSTSVELGKTVLSTSFVLQPQESLRLELSYDLPAELSLEKEVKDYALYWQKQAGTKGDLFRFNFRGPFGTEITTYKPAELGKEKNLAVLEGVLDWDWDIGLSLK
;
A
#
# COMPACT_ATOMS: atom_id res chain seq x y z
N MET A 1 27.99 19.26 -15.79
CA MET A 1 26.85 18.51 -15.21
C MET A 1 25.69 19.48 -15.10
N ALA A 2 24.65 19.31 -15.92
CA ALA A 2 23.47 20.17 -15.90
C ALA A 2 22.45 19.57 -14.93
N TRP A 3 22.41 20.13 -13.72
CA TRP A 3 21.31 19.93 -12.80
C TRP A 3 20.26 21.01 -13.09
N PRO A 4 18.95 20.69 -13.14
CA PRO A 4 18.35 19.38 -12.88
C PRO A 4 18.35 18.43 -14.08
N GLY A 5 18.31 17.12 -13.80
CA GLY A 5 18.40 16.01 -14.76
C GLY A 5 17.18 15.78 -15.68
N GLY A 6 16.37 16.81 -15.93
CA GLY A 6 15.20 16.74 -16.81
C GLY A 6 14.02 15.92 -16.25
N PRO A 7 12.98 15.68 -17.08
CA PRO A 7 11.81 14.91 -16.69
C PRO A 7 12.13 13.41 -16.52
N TYR A 8 11.61 12.79 -15.46
CA TYR A 8 11.75 11.35 -15.21
C TYR A 8 10.45 10.61 -15.50
N THR A 9 10.50 9.62 -16.38
CA THR A 9 9.39 8.69 -16.58
C THR A 9 9.49 7.59 -15.54
N ASN A 10 8.47 7.47 -14.69
CA ASN A 10 8.38 6.45 -13.65
C ASN A 10 7.30 5.44 -14.02
N TYR A 11 7.59 4.17 -13.77
CA TYR A 11 6.63 3.08 -13.90
C TYR A 11 6.44 2.43 -12.54
N VAL A 12 5.25 2.55 -11.98
CA VAL A 12 4.93 2.05 -10.65
C VAL A 12 4.14 0.76 -10.77
N ARG A 13 4.53 -0.24 -9.97
CA ARG A 13 3.84 -1.52 -9.85
C ARG A 13 3.58 -1.81 -8.37
N ILE A 14 2.32 -2.09 -8.04
CA ILE A 14 1.89 -2.44 -6.70
C ILE A 14 1.37 -3.88 -6.75
N TYR A 15 2.06 -4.76 -6.03
CA TYR A 15 1.71 -6.17 -5.93
C TYR A 15 0.75 -6.34 -4.75
N VAL A 16 -0.49 -6.70 -5.05
CA VAL A 16 -1.56 -6.94 -4.06
C VAL A 16 -1.97 -8.41 -4.10
N PRO A 17 -2.72 -8.91 -3.10
CA PRO A 17 -3.18 -10.30 -3.12
C PRO A 17 -3.87 -10.69 -4.43
N ASN A 18 -3.67 -11.93 -4.87
CA ASN A 18 -4.29 -12.45 -6.08
C ASN A 18 -5.81 -12.32 -6.01
N GLY A 19 -6.46 -11.87 -7.08
CA GLY A 19 -7.91 -11.67 -7.11
C GLY A 19 -8.39 -10.38 -6.45
N ALA A 20 -7.48 -9.54 -5.92
CA ALA A 20 -7.84 -8.18 -5.50
C ALA A 20 -8.39 -7.38 -6.69
N LYS A 21 -9.35 -6.49 -6.43
CA LYS A 21 -10.04 -5.70 -7.46
C LYS A 21 -9.81 -4.21 -7.21
N LEU A 22 -9.30 -3.50 -8.21
CA LEU A 22 -9.18 -2.04 -8.14
C LEU A 22 -10.57 -1.41 -8.04
N THR A 23 -10.78 -0.53 -7.06
CA THR A 23 -12.03 0.19 -6.81
C THR A 23 -11.90 1.71 -6.92
N GLY A 24 -10.66 2.23 -6.94
CA GLY A 24 -10.40 3.64 -7.17
C GLY A 24 -8.93 3.90 -7.48
N ALA A 25 -8.64 4.88 -8.34
CA ALA A 25 -7.28 5.35 -8.57
C ALA A 25 -7.29 6.86 -8.78
N ARG A 26 -6.45 7.57 -8.03
CA ARG A 26 -6.34 9.03 -8.12
C ARG A 26 -4.90 9.48 -8.11
N LEU A 27 -4.64 10.61 -8.77
CA LEU A 27 -3.32 11.18 -8.88
C LEU A 27 -3.37 12.69 -8.66
N ALA A 28 -2.50 13.21 -7.81
CA ALA A 28 -2.30 14.64 -7.62
C ALA A 28 -0.83 14.99 -7.85
N LYS A 29 -0.58 16.13 -8.48
CA LYS A 29 0.75 16.70 -8.70
C LYS A 29 0.86 17.99 -7.89
N ASN A 30 2.00 18.26 -7.27
CA ASN A 30 2.30 19.49 -6.51
C ASN A 30 1.23 19.92 -5.48
N GLY A 31 0.48 18.96 -4.92
CA GLY A 31 -0.60 19.25 -3.99
C GLY A 31 -1.86 19.85 -4.62
N PHE A 32 -1.98 19.85 -5.96
CA PHE A 32 -3.21 20.19 -6.67
C PHE A 32 -4.29 19.10 -6.50
N GLU A 33 -5.47 19.35 -7.05
CA GLU A 33 -6.62 18.44 -6.93
C GLU A 33 -6.32 17.02 -7.42
N LEU A 34 -6.90 16.04 -6.71
CA LEU A 34 -6.85 14.63 -7.07
C LEU A 34 -7.64 14.41 -8.36
N GLN A 35 -6.95 13.98 -9.41
CA GLN A 35 -7.53 13.60 -10.69
C GLN A 35 -7.81 12.10 -10.68
N ASP A 36 -8.99 11.71 -11.18
CA ASP A 36 -9.32 10.29 -11.38
C ASP A 36 -8.49 9.73 -12.54
N ILE A 37 -7.74 8.67 -12.27
CA ILE A 37 -6.92 7.96 -13.25
C ILE A 37 -7.29 6.47 -13.33
N PHE A 38 -8.50 6.10 -12.89
CA PHE A 38 -8.95 4.70 -12.83
C PHE A 38 -8.79 3.96 -14.16
N GLY A 39 -9.10 4.63 -15.28
CA GLY A 39 -8.95 4.07 -16.63
C GLY A 39 -7.51 3.92 -17.12
N GLU A 40 -6.55 4.56 -16.44
CA GLU A 40 -5.11 4.52 -16.80
C GLU A 40 -4.34 3.44 -16.03
N VAL A 41 -4.92 2.90 -14.96
CA VAL A 41 -4.31 1.82 -14.18
C VAL A 41 -4.54 0.49 -14.89
N SER A 42 -3.45 -0.14 -15.30
CA SER A 42 -3.47 -1.50 -15.84
C SER A 42 -3.46 -2.51 -14.70
N THR A 43 -4.24 -3.58 -14.86
CA THR A 43 -4.27 -4.72 -13.92
C THR A 43 -3.76 -5.97 -14.64
N SER A 44 -2.77 -6.65 -14.05
CA SER A 44 -2.24 -7.91 -14.55
C SER A 44 -2.03 -8.92 -13.41
N VAL A 45 -1.57 -10.13 -13.73
CA VAL A 45 -1.18 -11.15 -12.75
C VAL A 45 0.28 -11.52 -12.97
N GLU A 46 1.10 -11.36 -11.95
CA GLU A 46 2.52 -11.74 -11.94
C GLU A 46 2.84 -12.43 -10.60
N LEU A 47 3.65 -13.49 -10.62
CA LEU A 47 4.11 -14.18 -9.41
C LEU A 47 2.98 -14.59 -8.44
N GLY A 48 1.80 -14.92 -8.96
CA GLY A 48 0.63 -15.26 -8.14
C GLY A 48 0.08 -14.07 -7.34
N LYS A 49 0.30 -12.84 -7.80
CA LYS A 49 -0.24 -11.59 -7.23
C LYS A 49 -0.99 -10.83 -8.31
N THR A 50 -2.00 -10.05 -7.91
CA THR A 50 -2.57 -9.04 -8.80
C THR A 50 -1.62 -7.84 -8.80
N VAL A 51 -1.26 -7.34 -9.98
CA VAL A 51 -0.38 -6.18 -10.14
C VAL A 51 -1.20 -5.01 -10.65
N LEU A 52 -1.20 -3.93 -9.88
CA LEU A 52 -1.77 -2.64 -10.26
C LEU A 52 -0.62 -1.76 -10.74
N SER A 53 -0.68 -1.31 -11.99
CA SER A 53 0.44 -0.59 -12.60
C SER A 53 0.00 0.66 -13.34
N THR A 54 0.80 1.72 -13.23
CA THR A 54 0.61 2.99 -13.95
C THR A 54 1.95 3.66 -14.20
N SER A 55 2.00 4.57 -15.17
CA SER A 55 3.18 5.36 -15.51
C SER A 55 2.88 6.84 -15.40
N PHE A 56 3.87 7.63 -15.00
CA PHE A 56 3.78 9.08 -15.01
C PHE A 56 5.13 9.72 -15.29
N VAL A 57 5.10 10.95 -15.79
CA VAL A 57 6.28 11.79 -15.93
C VAL A 57 6.33 12.76 -14.76
N LEU A 58 7.46 12.76 -14.06
CA LEU A 58 7.78 13.65 -12.95
C LEU A 58 8.79 14.70 -13.42
N GLN A 59 8.38 15.95 -13.42
CA GLN A 59 9.24 17.09 -13.74
C GLN A 59 10.19 17.40 -12.57
N PRO A 60 11.33 18.07 -12.83
CA PRO A 60 12.15 18.61 -11.75
C PRO A 60 11.33 19.45 -10.78
N GLN A 61 11.55 19.26 -9.47
CA GLN A 61 10.83 19.92 -8.37
C GLN A 61 9.33 19.58 -8.27
N GLU A 62 8.83 18.66 -9.09
CA GLU A 62 7.46 18.18 -8.99
C GLU A 62 7.33 17.12 -7.88
N SER A 63 6.24 17.18 -7.13
CA SER A 63 5.80 16.10 -6.24
C SER A 63 4.54 15.44 -6.79
N LEU A 64 4.38 14.14 -6.54
CA LEU A 64 3.25 13.37 -7.03
C LEU A 64 2.72 12.46 -5.93
N ARG A 65 1.39 12.43 -5.78
CA ARG A 65 0.67 11.54 -4.88
C ARG A 65 -0.23 10.63 -5.70
N LEU A 66 0.04 9.33 -5.63
CA LEU A 66 -0.79 8.27 -6.22
C LEU A 66 -1.60 7.61 -5.11
N GLU A 67 -2.92 7.55 -5.28
CA GLU A 67 -3.82 6.84 -4.38
C GLU A 67 -4.49 5.69 -5.12
N LEU A 68 -4.38 4.48 -4.56
CA LEU A 68 -5.05 3.30 -5.09
C LEU A 68 -5.94 2.72 -3.99
N SER A 69 -7.18 2.42 -4.35
CA SER A 69 -8.15 1.72 -3.52
C SER A 69 -8.49 0.39 -4.18
N TYR A 70 -8.55 -0.68 -3.40
CA TYR A 70 -8.87 -2.01 -3.89
C TYR A 70 -9.62 -2.82 -2.84
N ASP A 71 -10.42 -3.75 -3.32
CA ASP A 71 -11.04 -4.78 -2.49
C ASP A 71 -10.15 -6.02 -2.42
N LEU A 72 -10.07 -6.62 -1.24
CA LEU A 72 -9.43 -7.92 -1.05
C LEU A 72 -10.26 -9.03 -1.72
N PRO A 73 -9.62 -10.11 -2.20
CA PRO A 73 -10.35 -11.28 -2.69
C PRO A 73 -11.20 -11.87 -1.56
N ALA A 74 -12.34 -12.49 -1.91
CA ALA A 74 -13.29 -13.03 -0.93
C ALA A 74 -12.64 -14.03 0.05
N GLU A 75 -11.65 -14.81 -0.43
CA GLU A 75 -10.90 -15.78 0.37
C GLU A 75 -10.05 -15.15 1.48
N LEU A 76 -9.68 -13.87 1.32
CA LEU A 76 -8.99 -13.06 2.33
C LEU A 76 -9.93 -12.09 3.03
N SER A 77 -11.22 -12.11 2.69
CA SER A 77 -12.22 -11.37 3.45
C SER A 77 -12.25 -11.96 4.85
N LEU A 78 -12.10 -11.09 5.85
CA LEU A 78 -12.14 -11.45 7.26
C LEU A 78 -13.59 -11.72 7.66
N GLU A 79 -14.18 -12.78 7.09
CA GLU A 79 -15.40 -13.38 7.63
C GLU A 79 -15.07 -14.05 8.98
N LYS A 80 -16.10 -14.40 9.75
CA LYS A 80 -15.99 -14.84 11.16
C LYS A 80 -15.02 -16.02 11.40
N GLU A 81 -14.60 -16.74 10.36
CA GLU A 81 -13.69 -17.88 10.45
C GLU A 81 -12.21 -17.54 10.25
N VAL A 82 -11.88 -16.43 9.56
CA VAL A 82 -10.48 -16.04 9.32
C VAL A 82 -9.95 -15.28 10.53
N LYS A 83 -9.08 -15.95 11.28
CA LYS A 83 -8.52 -15.43 12.54
C LYS A 83 -7.18 -14.75 12.39
N ASP A 84 -6.53 -14.82 11.23
CA ASP A 84 -5.17 -14.31 11.08
C ASP A 84 -5.06 -13.42 9.85
N TYR A 85 -4.39 -12.29 10.01
CA TYR A 85 -4.02 -11.36 8.95
C TYR A 85 -2.50 -11.25 8.88
N ALA A 86 -1.95 -11.37 7.68
CA ALA A 86 -0.53 -11.20 7.43
C ALA A 86 -0.30 -10.22 6.28
N LEU A 87 0.61 -9.26 6.49
CA LEU A 87 1.04 -8.31 5.49
C LEU A 87 2.55 -8.22 5.50
N TYR A 88 3.15 -8.50 4.35
CA TYR A 88 4.57 -8.30 4.12
C TYR A 88 4.79 -7.00 3.35
N TRP A 89 5.48 -6.05 3.96
CA TRP A 89 5.76 -4.73 3.40
C TRP A 89 7.26 -4.60 3.10
N GLN A 90 7.60 -4.64 1.81
CA GLN A 90 8.99 -4.65 1.37
C GLN A 90 9.57 -3.25 1.20
N LYS A 91 10.79 -3.04 1.68
CA LYS A 91 11.59 -1.87 1.35
C LYS A 91 11.96 -1.89 -0.12
N GLN A 92 11.88 -0.73 -0.79
CA GLN A 92 12.40 -0.58 -2.14
C GLN A 92 13.94 -0.45 -2.11
N ALA A 93 14.62 -1.21 -2.96
CA ALA A 93 16.06 -1.10 -3.09
C ALA A 93 16.44 0.29 -3.63
N GLY A 94 17.48 0.90 -3.06
CA GLY A 94 17.99 2.21 -3.52
C GLY A 94 17.28 3.43 -2.91
N THR A 95 16.25 3.23 -2.08
CA THR A 95 15.62 4.31 -1.31
C THR A 95 16.11 4.33 0.14
N LYS A 96 16.11 5.52 0.75
CA LYS A 96 16.45 5.74 2.16
C LYS A 96 15.47 6.74 2.74
N GLY A 97 15.02 6.51 3.98
CA GLY A 97 14.13 7.44 4.64
C GLY A 97 12.68 7.38 4.18
N ASP A 98 12.24 6.32 3.49
CA ASP A 98 10.85 6.19 3.04
C ASP A 98 9.94 6.09 4.26
N LEU A 99 9.08 7.09 4.43
CA LEU A 99 8.07 7.05 5.48
C LEU A 99 6.99 6.05 5.10
N PHE A 100 6.62 5.18 6.04
CA PHE A 100 5.50 4.29 5.88
C PHE A 100 4.54 4.42 7.06
N ARG A 101 3.27 4.10 6.78
CA ARG A 101 2.25 3.98 7.81
C ARG A 101 1.30 2.86 7.44
N PHE A 102 1.25 1.87 8.31
CA PHE A 102 0.26 0.81 8.32
C PHE A 102 -0.84 1.16 9.32
N ASN A 103 -2.10 1.06 8.89
CA ASN A 103 -3.25 1.14 9.77
C ASN A 103 -4.18 -0.04 9.46
N PHE A 104 -4.45 -0.85 10.47
CA PHE A 104 -5.41 -1.94 10.36
C PHE A 104 -6.46 -1.83 11.45
N ARG A 105 -7.73 -1.74 11.04
CA ARG A 105 -8.87 -1.73 11.95
C ARG A 105 -9.56 -3.08 11.88
N GLY A 106 -9.68 -3.74 13.02
CA GLY A 106 -10.42 -5.00 13.11
C GLY A 106 -11.86 -4.84 12.62
N PRO A 107 -12.37 -5.79 11.81
CA PRO A 107 -13.78 -5.78 11.39
C PRO A 107 -14.74 -5.71 12.57
N PHE A 108 -15.97 -5.25 12.30
CA PHE A 108 -17.00 -5.17 13.33
C PHE A 108 -17.23 -6.53 14.01
N GLY A 109 -17.28 -6.53 15.35
CA GLY A 109 -17.49 -7.74 16.14
C GLY A 109 -16.25 -8.62 16.33
N THR A 110 -15.06 -8.16 15.90
CA THR A 110 -13.78 -8.84 16.15
C THR A 110 -12.90 -8.02 17.10
N GLU A 111 -12.00 -8.68 17.81
CA GLU A 111 -10.93 -8.06 18.60
C GLU A 111 -9.55 -8.55 18.15
N ILE A 112 -8.61 -7.63 17.90
CA ILE A 112 -7.21 -7.99 17.64
C ILE A 112 -6.56 -8.46 18.94
N THR A 113 -6.22 -9.75 18.99
CA THR A 113 -5.62 -10.43 20.14
C THR A 113 -4.11 -10.53 20.05
N THR A 114 -3.56 -10.64 18.84
CA THR A 114 -2.11 -10.76 18.60
C THR A 114 -1.64 -9.63 17.71
N TYR A 115 -0.46 -9.09 18.03
CA TYR A 115 0.19 -8.00 17.30
C TYR A 115 1.66 -8.39 17.07
N LYS A 116 2.06 -8.51 15.81
CA LYS A 116 3.45 -8.68 15.37
C LYS A 116 3.71 -7.68 14.23
N PRO A 117 4.80 -6.91 14.28
CA PRO A 117 5.90 -6.97 15.25
C PRO A 117 5.54 -6.25 16.57
N ALA A 118 6.45 -6.24 17.55
CA ALA A 118 6.19 -5.70 18.89
C ALA A 118 5.97 -4.18 18.90
N GLU A 119 6.46 -3.51 17.85
CA GLU A 119 6.41 -2.08 17.57
C GLU A 119 5.01 -1.60 17.17
N LEU A 120 4.05 -2.50 16.91
CA LEU A 120 2.67 -2.12 16.61
C LEU A 120 2.02 -1.44 17.82
N GLY A 121 1.60 -0.18 17.61
CA GLY A 121 0.71 0.53 18.50
C GLY A 121 -0.67 -0.13 18.56
N LYS A 122 -1.28 -0.12 19.74
CA LYS A 122 -2.58 -0.76 20.03
C LYS A 122 -3.56 0.28 20.54
N GLU A 123 -4.61 0.57 19.77
CA GLU A 123 -5.64 1.54 20.14
C GLU A 123 -7.04 1.04 19.79
N LYS A 124 -7.85 0.60 20.76
CA LYS A 124 -9.29 0.33 20.57
C LYS A 124 -9.62 -0.41 19.25
N ASN A 125 -8.99 -1.58 19.05
CA ASN A 125 -9.11 -2.42 17.84
C ASN A 125 -8.49 -1.84 16.55
N LEU A 126 -7.55 -0.92 16.70
CA LEU A 126 -6.68 -0.40 15.65
C LEU A 126 -5.24 -0.81 15.95
N ALA A 127 -4.59 -1.43 14.97
CA ALA A 127 -3.16 -1.67 14.96
C ALA A 127 -2.51 -0.62 14.05
N VAL A 128 -1.53 0.11 14.57
CA VAL A 128 -0.81 1.16 13.85
C VAL A 128 0.68 0.88 13.90
N LEU A 129 1.35 0.93 12.76
CA LEU A 129 2.81 0.94 12.69
C LEU A 129 3.23 2.05 11.74
N GLU A 130 4.07 2.95 12.21
CA GLU A 130 4.61 4.05 11.42
C GLU A 130 6.09 4.23 11.68
N GLY A 131 6.80 4.76 10.69
CA GLY A 131 8.22 5.02 10.82
C GLY A 131 8.92 5.11 9.47
N VAL A 132 10.22 4.86 9.51
CA VAL A 132 11.07 4.79 8.32
C VAL A 132 11.22 3.33 7.89
N LEU A 133 11.02 3.08 6.60
CA LEU A 133 11.17 1.76 6.00
C LEU A 133 12.64 1.48 5.68
N ASP A 134 13.41 1.15 6.71
CA ASP A 134 14.83 0.78 6.59
C ASP A 134 15.07 -0.73 6.40
N TRP A 135 14.06 -1.55 6.69
CA TRP A 135 14.02 -2.99 6.45
C TRP A 135 12.61 -3.41 6.05
N ASP A 136 12.47 -4.66 5.59
CA ASP A 136 11.16 -5.24 5.31
C ASP A 136 10.40 -5.52 6.60
N TRP A 137 9.09 -5.27 6.59
CA TRP A 137 8.22 -5.59 7.72
C TRP A 137 7.34 -6.79 7.41
N ASP A 138 7.31 -7.73 8.35
CA ASP A 138 6.32 -8.81 8.40
C ASP A 138 5.33 -8.50 9.53
N ILE A 139 4.11 -8.14 9.14
CA ILE A 139 3.04 -7.71 10.03
C ILE A 139 2.05 -8.87 10.15
N GLY A 140 1.86 -9.36 11.36
CA GLY A 140 0.92 -10.45 11.69
C GLY A 140 -0.05 -10.03 12.78
N LEU A 141 -1.36 -10.16 12.52
CA LEU A 141 -2.42 -9.88 13.47
C LEU A 141 -3.31 -11.12 13.64
N SER A 142 -3.78 -11.38 14.85
CA SER A 142 -4.81 -12.40 15.09
C SER A 142 -6.08 -11.78 15.64
N LEU A 143 -7.24 -12.21 15.16
CA LEU A 143 -8.58 -11.73 15.45
C LEU A 143 -9.38 -12.81 16.18
N LYS A 144 -10.22 -12.38 17.12
CA LYS A 144 -11.16 -13.24 17.85
C LYS A 144 -12.56 -12.66 17.82
#